data_AF-A0A673JTC1-F1
#
_entry.id   AF-A0A673JTC1-F1
#
_cell.length_a   1.000
_cell.length_b   1.000
_cell.length_c   1.000
_cell.angle_alpha   90.00
_cell.angle_beta   90.00
_cell.angle_gamma   90.00
#
_symmetry.space_group_name_H-M   'P 1'
#
loop_
_entity.id
_entity.type
_entity.pdbx_description
1 polymer ?
#
loop_
_entity_poly.entity_id
_entity_poly.type
_entity_poly.pdbx_seq_one_letter_code
_entity_poly.pdbx_strand_id
1 'polypeptide(L)'
;MTPLAISPPSSTPEPDMSSIPQDAATIPHSATPQVLTVCIYVNKHVNTGPNLDRQKVLQLPDHLGPARPSVVLQQAVQGCIDSAFQQKAVFTLLTEGYGGEKISATFDGKQHLLSLPVVNSVGYVLRFLKKLCRSLLCENLFSDQPIAPSSSTPY
;
A
#
# COMPACT_ATOMS: atom_id res chain seq x y z
N MET A 1 62.31 -32.66 -47.07
CA MET A 1 61.55 -33.77 -46.46
C MET A 1 60.46 -33.13 -45.62
N THR A 2 59.20 -33.29 -46.05
CA THR A 2 57.92 -32.97 -45.35
C THR A 2 57.77 -33.82 -44.06
N PRO A 3 56.70 -33.70 -43.22
CA PRO A 3 55.67 -32.66 -42.98
C PRO A 3 55.46 -32.42 -41.44
N LEU A 4 54.63 -31.48 -40.94
CA LEU A 4 53.25 -31.65 -40.38
C LEU A 4 52.95 -30.27 -39.71
N ALA A 5 51.93 -29.47 -39.99
CA ALA A 5 50.48 -29.66 -40.03
C ALA A 5 49.86 -30.09 -38.68
N ILE A 6 48.80 -29.35 -38.29
CA ILE A 6 47.66 -29.69 -37.40
C ILE A 6 47.66 -29.02 -36.01
N SER A 7 47.07 -27.81 -35.94
CA SER A 7 46.04 -27.51 -34.92
C SER A 7 44.78 -28.31 -35.28
N PRO A 8 43.87 -28.76 -34.37
CA PRO A 8 43.17 -27.99 -33.32
C PRO A 8 42.82 -28.93 -32.09
N PRO A 9 41.74 -28.81 -31.28
CA PRO A 9 40.74 -27.75 -31.09
C PRO A 9 40.49 -27.34 -29.62
N SER A 10 39.68 -26.29 -29.48
CA SER A 10 38.81 -26.00 -28.32
C SER A 10 38.16 -27.26 -27.75
N SER A 11 38.16 -27.38 -26.43
CA SER A 11 37.01 -27.80 -25.59
C SER A 11 37.50 -28.22 -24.20
N THR A 12 37.36 -27.32 -23.25
CA THR A 12 37.36 -27.62 -21.82
C THR A 12 36.13 -28.50 -21.54
N PRO A 13 36.26 -29.71 -20.98
CA PRO A 13 35.11 -30.45 -20.47
C PRO A 13 34.58 -29.80 -19.17
N GLU A 14 33.26 -29.82 -19.03
CA GLU A 14 32.45 -29.36 -17.91
C GLU A 14 32.83 -30.02 -16.56
N PRO A 15 32.47 -29.40 -15.41
CA PRO A 15 33.02 -29.73 -14.10
C PRO A 15 32.47 -31.04 -13.55
N ASP A 16 33.34 -31.76 -12.86
CA ASP A 16 33.00 -32.93 -12.06
C ASP A 16 32.03 -32.53 -10.95
N MET A 17 30.83 -33.11 -11.01
CA MET A 17 29.87 -33.15 -9.92
C MET A 17 30.37 -34.17 -8.90
N SER A 18 31.07 -33.74 -7.85
CA SER A 18 30.92 -34.39 -6.55
C SER A 18 31.63 -33.68 -5.39
N SER A 19 30.89 -33.62 -4.28
CA SER A 19 31.38 -33.51 -2.90
C SER A 19 31.98 -32.16 -2.47
N ILE A 20 31.08 -31.25 -2.08
CA ILE A 20 31.38 -30.28 -1.03
C ILE A 20 30.84 -30.87 0.29
N PRO A 21 31.69 -31.13 1.30
CA PRO A 21 31.22 -31.47 2.63
C PRO A 21 30.51 -30.25 3.24
N GLN A 22 29.31 -30.48 3.78
CA GLN A 22 28.61 -29.51 4.61
C GLN A 22 29.42 -29.30 5.89
N ASP A 23 30.16 -28.20 5.99
CA ASP A 23 30.58 -27.71 7.30
C ASP A 23 30.71 -26.18 7.35
N ALA A 24 29.98 -25.62 8.31
CA ALA A 24 30.23 -24.36 9.01
C ALA A 24 30.45 -23.08 8.21
N ALA A 25 29.36 -22.53 7.65
CA ALA A 25 29.12 -21.09 7.69
C ALA A 25 27.60 -20.83 7.74
N THR A 26 27.04 -20.82 8.95
CA THR A 26 25.72 -20.21 9.20
C THR A 26 25.85 -18.72 8.93
N ILE A 27 25.67 -18.33 7.67
CA ILE A 27 25.27 -16.97 7.35
C ILE A 27 23.75 -16.96 7.47
N PRO A 28 23.13 -16.26 8.43
CA PRO A 28 21.70 -16.04 8.37
C PRO A 28 21.43 -15.02 7.25
N HIS A 29 21.51 -15.47 5.99
CA HIS A 29 20.95 -14.74 4.86
C HIS A 29 19.43 -14.97 4.82
N SER A 30 18.72 -14.41 5.80
CA SER A 30 17.28 -14.15 5.65
C SER A 30 16.80 -13.06 6.60
N ALA A 31 17.57 -12.01 6.80
CA ALA A 31 16.97 -10.72 7.16
C ALA A 31 16.40 -10.11 5.87
N THR A 32 15.34 -10.70 5.32
CA THR A 32 14.42 -9.89 4.50
C THR A 32 14.11 -8.66 5.33
N PRO A 33 14.36 -7.43 4.84
CA PRO A 33 14.01 -6.24 5.60
C PRO A 33 12.53 -6.37 5.94
N GLN A 34 12.21 -6.51 7.22
CA GLN A 34 10.82 -6.55 7.67
C GLN A 34 10.25 -5.18 7.34
N VAL A 35 9.62 -5.08 6.17
CA VAL A 35 8.93 -3.88 5.74
C VAL A 35 7.83 -3.67 6.76
N LEU A 36 7.87 -2.56 7.48
CA LEU A 36 6.79 -2.19 8.40
C LEU A 36 5.48 -2.22 7.61
N THR A 37 4.59 -3.14 7.97
CA THR A 37 3.25 -3.25 7.39
C THR A 37 2.20 -2.78 8.38
N VAL A 38 1.14 -2.18 7.86
CA VAL A 38 -0.03 -1.75 8.63
C VAL A 38 -1.30 -2.26 7.96
N CYS A 39 -2.33 -2.51 8.77
CA CYS A 39 -3.68 -2.77 8.30
C CYS A 39 -4.61 -1.72 8.91
N ILE A 40 -5.46 -1.10 8.09
CA ILE A 40 -6.48 -0.14 8.51
C ILE A 40 -7.84 -0.68 8.12
N TYR A 41 -8.77 -0.73 9.07
CA TYR A 41 -10.12 -1.24 8.86
C TYR A 41 -11.07 -0.10 8.53
N VAL A 42 -11.98 -0.34 7.59
CA VAL A 42 -12.95 0.64 7.10
C VAL A 42 -14.32 0.38 7.72
N ASN A 43 -14.80 1.33 8.52
CA ASN A 43 -16.09 1.23 9.18
C ASN A 43 -17.20 1.79 8.30
N LYS A 44 -17.81 0.88 7.54
CA LYS A 44 -18.90 1.19 6.62
C LYS A 44 -20.22 1.59 7.30
N HIS A 45 -20.33 1.39 8.61
CA HIS A 45 -21.55 1.65 9.39
C HIS A 45 -21.56 3.05 10.03
N VAL A 46 -20.51 3.86 9.84
CA VAL A 46 -20.45 5.21 10.41
C VAL A 46 -21.31 6.19 9.64
N ASN A 47 -21.57 7.33 10.28
CA ASN A 47 -22.10 8.49 9.59
C ASN A 47 -21.06 8.98 8.57
N THR A 48 -21.41 8.91 7.28
CA THR A 48 -20.54 9.31 6.17
C THR A 48 -20.43 10.83 6.01
N GLY A 49 -21.14 11.60 6.84
CA GLY A 49 -21.15 13.06 6.78
C GLY A 49 -21.78 13.59 5.49
N PRO A 50 -21.69 14.91 5.25
CA PRO A 50 -22.24 15.53 4.04
C PRO A 50 -21.32 15.37 2.82
N ASN A 51 -20.07 14.94 3.00
CA ASN A 51 -19.07 14.88 1.93
C ASN A 51 -19.01 13.52 1.23
N LEU A 52 -19.29 12.42 1.95
CA LEU A 52 -19.16 11.06 1.43
C LEU A 52 -20.52 10.43 1.13
N ASP A 53 -20.60 9.78 -0.02
CA ASP A 53 -21.73 8.99 -0.48
C ASP A 53 -21.74 7.63 0.21
N ARG A 54 -22.82 7.33 0.93
CA ARG A 54 -22.95 6.09 1.68
C ARG A 54 -22.91 4.84 0.79
N GLN A 55 -23.49 4.88 -0.40
CA GLN A 55 -23.46 3.75 -1.32
C GLN A 55 -22.03 3.47 -1.78
N LYS A 56 -21.25 4.52 -2.06
CA LYS A 56 -19.85 4.34 -2.45
C LYS A 56 -18.96 3.88 -1.30
N VAL A 57 -19.18 4.39 -0.08
CA VAL A 57 -18.48 3.92 1.12
C VAL A 57 -18.71 2.43 1.37
N LEU A 58 -19.92 1.92 1.12
CA LEU A 58 -20.21 0.49 1.24
C LEU A 58 -19.41 -0.38 0.24
N GLN A 59 -19.04 0.19 -0.92
CA GLN A 59 -18.23 -0.47 -1.94
C GLN A 59 -16.73 -0.43 -1.65
N LEU A 60 -16.28 0.33 -0.64
CA LEU A 60 -14.89 0.30 -0.19
C LEU A 60 -14.54 -1.09 0.36
N PRO A 61 -13.26 -1.50 0.32
CA PRO A 61 -12.84 -2.73 1.00
C PRO A 61 -13.02 -2.60 2.52
N ASP A 62 -13.29 -3.72 3.21
CA ASP A 62 -13.45 -3.72 4.68
C ASP A 62 -12.14 -3.43 5.43
N HIS A 63 -11.01 -3.65 4.77
CA HIS A 63 -9.69 -3.34 5.30
C HIS A 63 -8.70 -2.98 4.18
N LEU A 64 -7.67 -2.23 4.54
CA LEU A 64 -6.61 -1.71 3.68
C LEU A 64 -5.27 -2.20 4.23
N GLY A 65 -4.59 -3.06 3.47
CA GLY A 65 -3.39 -3.76 3.90
C GLY A 65 -3.63 -5.26 4.19
N PRO A 66 -2.68 -5.97 4.81
CA PRO A 66 -1.40 -5.48 5.33
C PRO A 66 -0.46 -5.00 4.21
N ALA A 67 -0.07 -3.74 4.25
CA ALA A 67 0.85 -3.14 3.27
C ALA A 67 1.68 -2.02 3.89
N ARG A 68 2.59 -1.42 3.11
CA ARG A 68 3.40 -0.27 3.56
C ARG A 68 2.49 0.88 4.01
N PRO A 69 2.87 1.64 5.06
CA PRO A 69 2.14 2.83 5.50
C PRO A 69 1.80 3.81 4.37
N SER A 70 2.70 3.98 3.40
CA SER A 70 2.49 4.85 2.23
C SER A 70 1.31 4.38 1.39
N VAL A 71 1.30 3.08 1.04
CA VAL A 71 0.25 2.44 0.24
C VAL A 71 -1.09 2.47 0.96
N VAL A 72 -1.12 2.10 2.24
CA VAL A 72 -2.38 2.09 3.02
C VAL A 72 -2.96 3.50 3.17
N LEU A 73 -2.10 4.51 3.39
CA LEU A 73 -2.54 5.90 3.41
C LEU A 73 -3.12 6.32 2.05
N GLN A 74 -2.45 5.97 0.96
CA GLN A 74 -2.92 6.25 -0.39
C GLN A 74 -4.29 5.63 -0.64
N GLN A 75 -4.46 4.35 -0.33
CA GLN A 75 -5.72 3.64 -0.57
C GLN A 75 -6.86 4.22 0.26
N ALA A 76 -6.60 4.59 1.52
CA ALA A 76 -7.60 5.21 2.38
C ALA A 76 -8.03 6.58 1.86
N VAL A 77 -7.07 7.42 1.47
CA VAL A 77 -7.34 8.76 0.92
C VAL A 77 -8.04 8.67 -0.43
N GLN A 78 -7.59 7.79 -1.31
CA GLN A 78 -8.20 7.52 -2.61
C GLN A 78 -9.65 7.02 -2.42
N GLY A 79 -9.88 6.10 -1.48
CA GLY A 79 -11.21 5.63 -1.12
C GLY A 79 -12.15 6.74 -0.66
N CYS A 80 -11.67 7.70 0.13
CA CYS A 80 -12.44 8.90 0.49
C CYS A 80 -12.78 9.78 -0.72
N ILE A 81 -11.82 10.00 -1.62
CA ILE A 81 -12.04 10.80 -2.84
C ILE A 81 -13.07 10.12 -3.73
N ASP A 82 -12.90 8.83 -4.00
CA ASP A 82 -13.79 8.07 -4.88
C ASP A 82 -15.19 7.96 -4.30
N SER A 83 -15.28 7.84 -2.98
CA SER A 83 -16.55 7.80 -2.25
C SER A 83 -17.20 9.16 -2.03
N ALA A 84 -16.56 10.26 -2.43
CA ALA A 84 -17.14 11.59 -2.25
C ALA A 84 -18.32 11.86 -3.19
N PHE A 85 -19.26 12.70 -2.74
CA PHE A 85 -20.23 13.34 -3.63
C PHE A 85 -19.52 14.29 -4.60
N GLN A 86 -18.56 15.06 -4.09
CA GLN A 86 -17.75 15.99 -4.85
C GLN A 86 -16.28 15.68 -4.61
N GLN A 87 -15.64 14.98 -5.54
CA GLN A 87 -14.21 14.64 -5.42
C GLN A 87 -13.33 15.88 -5.22
N LYS A 88 -13.68 16.99 -5.89
CA LYS A 88 -13.02 18.30 -5.74
C LYS A 88 -12.98 18.77 -4.28
N ALA A 89 -14.09 18.65 -3.55
CA ALA A 89 -14.15 19.09 -2.15
C ALA A 89 -13.14 18.32 -1.29
N VAL A 90 -13.12 17.00 -1.41
CA VAL A 90 -12.16 16.15 -0.67
C VAL A 90 -10.72 16.40 -1.12
N PHE A 91 -10.50 16.48 -2.43
CA PHE A 91 -9.17 16.67 -3.00
C PHE A 91 -8.54 18.01 -2.60
N THR A 92 -9.32 19.09 -2.53
CA THR A 92 -8.84 20.41 -2.09
C THR A 92 -8.51 20.51 -0.61
N LEU A 93 -8.99 19.57 0.23
CA LEU A 93 -8.61 19.49 1.64
C LEU A 93 -7.23 18.85 1.84
N LEU A 94 -6.73 18.15 0.82
CA LEU A 94 -5.45 17.46 0.86
C LEU A 94 -4.33 18.42 0.48
N THR A 95 -3.23 18.37 1.22
CA THR A 95 -2.05 19.16 0.95
C THR A 95 -1.09 18.36 0.08
N GLU A 96 -0.58 18.99 -0.97
CA GLU A 96 0.48 18.40 -1.79
C GLU A 96 1.73 18.15 -0.95
N GLY A 97 2.19 16.90 -0.95
CA GLY A 97 3.44 16.47 -0.37
C GLY A 97 4.46 16.13 -1.45
N TYR A 98 5.66 15.76 -1.02
CA TYR A 98 6.77 15.42 -1.90
C TYR A 98 7.20 13.97 -1.66
N GLY A 99 7.37 13.21 -2.75
CA GLY A 99 8.00 11.89 -2.75
C GLY A 99 7.15 10.71 -2.28
N GLY A 100 5.91 10.92 -1.82
CA GLY A 100 5.01 9.83 -1.44
C GLY A 100 4.14 9.30 -2.58
N GLU A 101 3.17 8.47 -2.23
CA GLU A 101 2.26 7.86 -3.20
C GLU A 101 1.35 8.89 -3.88
N LYS A 102 0.91 8.60 -5.10
CA LYS A 102 0.01 9.47 -5.84
C LYS A 102 -1.45 9.10 -5.60
N ILE A 103 -2.28 10.11 -5.46
CA ILE A 103 -3.74 10.01 -5.46
C ILE A 103 -4.28 10.78 -6.66
N SER A 104 -5.47 10.44 -7.10
CA SER A 104 -6.14 11.13 -8.18
C SER A 104 -7.60 11.42 -7.88
N ALA A 105 -8.09 12.54 -8.39
CA ALA A 105 -9.49 12.91 -8.38
C ALA A 105 -9.91 13.36 -9.78
N THR A 106 -11.13 13.04 -10.19
CA THR A 106 -11.71 13.50 -11.45
C THR A 106 -12.79 14.54 -11.14
N PHE A 107 -12.56 15.78 -11.57
CA PHE A 107 -13.52 16.87 -11.45
C PHE A 107 -13.31 17.88 -12.59
N ASP A 108 -14.31 18.71 -12.89
CA ASP A 108 -14.28 19.66 -14.01
C ASP A 108 -13.92 19.02 -15.38
N GLY A 109 -14.24 17.73 -15.55
CA GLY A 109 -13.95 16.94 -16.75
C GLY A 109 -12.48 16.53 -16.91
N LYS A 110 -11.63 16.72 -15.89
CA LYS A 110 -10.20 16.38 -15.92
C LYS A 110 -9.79 15.55 -14.71
N GLN A 111 -8.75 14.73 -14.89
CA GLN A 111 -8.09 14.03 -13.78
C GLN A 111 -7.01 14.95 -13.18
N HIS A 112 -7.04 15.10 -11.87
CA HIS A 112 -6.09 15.83 -11.06
C HIS A 112 -5.30 14.84 -10.21
N LEU A 113 -3.97 14.94 -10.24
CA LEU A 113 -3.09 14.11 -9.41
C LEU A 113 -2.44 14.95 -8.32
N LEU A 114 -2.27 14.36 -7.15
CA LEU A 114 -1.56 14.94 -6.02
C LEU A 114 -0.63 13.88 -5.43
N SER A 115 0.57 14.28 -5.04
CA SER A 115 1.51 13.39 -4.33
C SER A 115 1.30 13.56 -2.83
N LEU A 116 1.13 12.46 -2.11
CA LEU A 116 1.07 12.44 -0.66
C LEU A 116 2.48 12.65 -0.07
N PRO A 117 2.61 13.08 1.19
CA PRO A 117 3.89 13.08 1.88
C PRO A 117 4.46 11.65 2.00
N VAL A 118 5.78 11.51 2.01
CA VAL A 118 6.43 10.23 2.36
C VAL A 118 6.07 9.87 3.80
N VAL A 119 5.49 8.68 3.99
CA VAL A 119 5.13 8.17 5.30
C VAL A 119 5.70 6.77 5.51
N ASN A 120 6.30 6.56 6.68
CA ASN A 120 6.85 5.27 7.12
C ASN A 120 6.37 4.87 8.52
N SER A 121 5.45 5.66 9.11
CA SER A 121 5.01 5.49 10.50
C SER A 121 3.50 5.27 10.56
N VAL A 122 3.08 4.20 11.25
CA VAL A 122 1.67 3.87 11.51
C VAL A 122 0.97 5.01 12.25
N GLY A 123 1.62 5.60 13.26
CA GLY A 123 1.06 6.71 14.02
C GLY A 123 0.82 7.96 13.16
N TYR A 124 1.67 8.19 12.14
CA TYR A 124 1.44 9.28 11.18
C TYR A 124 0.22 8.98 10.30
N VAL A 125 0.09 7.76 9.77
CA VAL A 125 -1.05 7.35 8.95
C VAL A 125 -2.36 7.57 9.70
N LEU A 126 -2.45 7.07 10.93
CA LEU A 126 -3.64 7.22 11.77
C LEU A 126 -3.96 8.69 12.07
N ARG A 127 -2.95 9.51 12.36
CA ARG A 127 -3.14 10.94 12.60
C ARG A 127 -3.63 11.66 11.35
N PHE A 128 -3.07 11.34 10.19
CA PHE A 128 -3.48 11.91 8.91
C PHE A 128 -4.94 11.56 8.61
N LEU A 129 -5.29 10.27 8.68
CA LEU A 129 -6.64 9.79 8.44
C LEU A 129 -7.64 10.41 9.42
N LYS A 130 -7.29 10.50 10.70
CA LYS A 130 -8.14 11.17 11.70
C LYS A 130 -8.39 12.65 11.38
N LYS A 131 -7.36 13.36 10.90
CA LYS A 131 -7.50 14.77 10.47
C LYS A 131 -8.41 14.88 9.24
N LEU A 132 -8.20 14.02 8.24
CA LEU A 132 -9.03 13.99 7.02
C LEU A 132 -10.48 13.68 7.34
N CYS A 133 -10.76 12.63 8.12
CA CYS A 133 -12.10 12.26 8.54
C CYS A 133 -12.82 13.39 9.29
N ARG A 134 -12.10 14.13 10.13
CA ARG A 134 -12.65 15.30 10.82
C ARG A 134 -13.02 16.43 9.86
N SER A 135 -12.18 16.69 8.84
CA SER A 135 -12.50 17.68 7.79
C SER A 135 -13.67 17.25 6.92
N LEU A 136 -13.84 15.95 6.69
CA LEU A 136 -14.95 15.38 5.93
C LEU A 136 -16.24 15.17 6.74
N LEU A 137 -16.17 15.35 8.07
CA LEU A 137 -17.24 15.06 9.03
C LEU A 137 -17.70 13.58 9.00
N CYS A 138 -16.77 12.66 8.74
CA CYS A 138 -16.99 11.21 8.75
C CYS A 138 -16.13 10.54 9.83
N GLU A 139 -16.41 10.86 11.10
CA GLU A 139 -15.64 10.35 12.22
C GLU A 139 -15.70 8.81 12.31
N ASN A 140 -14.60 8.20 12.73
CA ASN A 140 -14.45 6.75 12.89
C ASN A 140 -14.57 5.90 11.61
N LEU A 141 -14.52 6.50 10.41
CA LEU A 141 -14.49 5.76 9.15
C LEU A 141 -13.30 4.80 9.05
N PHE A 142 -12.16 5.15 9.64
CA PHE A 142 -10.96 4.30 9.67
C PHE A 142 -10.59 3.94 11.11
N SER A 143 -10.14 2.70 11.30
CA SER A 143 -9.72 2.15 12.59
C SER A 143 -8.43 1.34 12.43
N ASP A 144 -7.54 1.38 13.43
CA ASP A 144 -6.39 0.45 13.50
C ASP A 144 -6.79 -0.93 14.02
N GLN A 145 -8.00 -1.06 14.58
CA GLN A 145 -8.54 -2.31 15.09
C GLN A 145 -9.64 -2.88 14.17
N PRO A 146 -9.75 -4.21 14.10
CA PRO A 146 -10.81 -4.87 13.36
C PRO A 146 -12.18 -4.42 13.88
N ILE A 147 -13.08 -4.13 12.95
CA ILE A 147 -14.43 -3.69 13.26
C ILE A 147 -15.26 -4.95 13.52
N ALA A 148 -15.73 -5.11 14.75
CA ALA A 148 -16.66 -6.18 15.06
C ALA A 148 -17.92 -6.00 14.19
N PRO A 149 -18.46 -7.07 13.58
CA PRO A 149 -19.79 -6.98 13.00
C PRO A 149 -20.72 -6.58 14.13
N SER A 150 -21.41 -5.44 14.00
CA SER A 150 -22.39 -5.03 15.00
C SER A 150 -23.39 -6.16 15.13
N SER A 151 -23.33 -6.91 16.25
CA SER A 151 -24.42 -7.77 16.66
C SER A 151 -25.58 -6.82 16.92
N SER A 152 -26.43 -6.66 15.91
CA SER A 152 -27.73 -6.06 16.07
C SER A 152 -28.46 -6.95 17.07
N THR A 153 -28.43 -6.58 18.34
CA THR A 153 -29.36 -7.13 19.33
C THR A 153 -30.71 -6.54 18.98
N PRO A 154 -31.68 -7.35 18.49
CA PRO A 154 -33.05 -6.88 18.39
C PRO A 154 -33.58 -6.70 19.82
N TYR A 155 -33.97 -5.49 20.18
CA TYR A 155 -34.86 -5.22 21.31
C TYR A 155 -36.02 -4.38 20.81
#